data_AF-A0A1S0TEV5-F1
#
_entry.id   AF-A0A1S0TEV5-F1
#
_cell.length_a   1.000
_cell.length_b   1.000
_cell.length_c   1.000
_cell.angle_alpha   90.00
_cell.angle_beta   90.00
_cell.angle_gamma   90.00
#
_symmetry.space_group_name_H-M   'P 1'
#
loop_
_entity.id
_entity.type
_entity.pdbx_description
1 polymer ?
#
loop_
_entity_poly.entity_id
_entity_poly.type
_entity_poly.pdbx_seq_one_letter_code
_entity_poly.pdbx_strand_id
1 'polypeptide(L)'
;MLDEPDLDGVPLIHTLLVLHDASLVTMLLEYGASAKSRDSHGRSCAHIVAQLNDIKLAAIVWKYGAEFEARDEDGRTPLMIAVWSSNYKICHYMLETIGVAPNVADYQVK
;
A
#
# COMPACT_ATOMS: atom_id res chain seq x y z
N MET A 1 -10.72 17.76 -0.55
CA MET A 1 -11.31 16.39 -0.54
C MET A 1 -10.42 15.51 0.34
N LEU A 2 -10.89 14.49 1.08
CA LEU A 2 -10.02 13.72 2.01
C LEU A 2 -8.87 12.96 1.33
N ASP A 3 -8.99 12.75 0.02
CA ASP A 3 -7.99 12.09 -0.83
C ASP A 3 -7.10 13.08 -1.62
N GLU A 4 -7.28 14.39 -1.41
CA GLU A 4 -6.41 15.37 -2.06
C GLU A 4 -4.97 15.21 -1.53
N PRO A 5 -3.99 15.08 -2.43
CA PRO A 5 -2.60 15.04 -2.02
C PRO A 5 -2.10 16.41 -1.59
N ASP A 6 -1.01 16.41 -0.82
CA ASP A 6 -0.23 17.60 -0.54
C ASP A 6 0.56 18.10 -1.78
N LEU A 7 1.41 19.10 -1.58
CA LEU A 7 2.22 19.71 -2.65
C LEU A 7 3.22 18.74 -3.30
N ASP A 8 3.60 17.66 -2.61
CA ASP A 8 4.51 16.64 -3.11
C ASP A 8 3.75 15.49 -3.80
N GLY A 9 2.42 15.58 -3.85
CA GLY A 9 1.56 14.56 -4.43
C GLY A 9 1.29 13.41 -3.47
N VAL A 10 1.45 13.60 -2.15
CA VAL A 10 1.23 12.54 -1.14
C VAL A 10 -0.17 12.69 -0.50
N PRO A 11 -1.07 11.70 -0.64
CA PRO A 11 -2.35 11.70 0.07
C PRO A 11 -2.15 11.65 1.58
N LEU A 12 -2.99 12.34 2.35
CA LEU A 12 -2.89 12.37 3.82
C LEU A 12 -2.79 10.96 4.46
N ILE A 13 -3.55 10.00 3.95
CA ILE A 13 -3.53 8.62 4.45
C ILE A 13 -2.15 7.96 4.31
N HIS A 14 -1.36 8.29 3.28
CA HIS A 14 0.00 7.75 3.11
C HIS A 14 0.93 8.24 4.22
N THR A 15 0.84 9.52 4.57
CA THR A 15 1.59 10.09 5.70
C THR A 15 1.26 9.37 7.00
N LEU A 16 -0.03 9.09 7.26
CA LEU A 16 -0.44 8.36 8.46
C LEU A 16 0.06 6.90 8.48
N LEU A 17 0.16 6.25 7.31
CA LEU A 17 0.74 4.91 7.20
C LEU A 17 2.24 4.94 7.57
N VAL A 18 3.00 5.91 7.07
CA VAL A 18 4.43 6.07 7.38
C VAL A 18 4.67 6.37 8.86
N LEU A 19 3.72 7.04 9.52
CA LEU A 19 3.76 7.28 10.97
C LEU A 19 3.38 6.05 11.81
N HIS A 20 3.01 4.93 11.19
CA HIS A 20 2.54 3.71 11.86
C HIS A 20 1.31 3.92 12.77
N ASP A 21 0.50 4.96 12.53
CA ASP A 21 -0.66 5.27 13.37
C ASP A 21 -1.93 4.56 12.87
N ALA A 22 -2.09 3.31 13.28
CA ALA A 22 -3.26 2.50 12.94
C ALA A 22 -4.59 3.13 13.38
N SER A 23 -4.59 3.93 14.45
CA SER A 23 -5.81 4.56 14.97
C SER A 23 -6.24 5.71 14.07
N LEU A 24 -5.31 6.58 13.69
CA LEU A 24 -5.60 7.68 12.76
C LEU A 24 -5.91 7.18 11.35
N VAL A 25 -5.21 6.15 10.87
CA VAL A 25 -5.53 5.51 9.58
C VAL A 25 -6.96 4.97 9.59
N THR A 26 -7.35 4.24 10.64
CA THR A 26 -8.70 3.69 10.75
C THR A 26 -9.75 4.81 10.80
N MET A 27 -9.52 5.85 11.61
CA MET A 27 -10.42 7.00 11.70
C MET A 27 -10.58 7.68 10.34
N LEU A 28 -9.49 7.95 9.62
CA LEU A 28 -9.56 8.63 8.32
C LEU A 28 -10.34 7.80 7.28
N LEU A 29 -10.16 6.48 7.28
CA LEU A 29 -10.91 5.55 6.43
C LEU A 29 -12.40 5.50 6.80
N GLU A 30 -12.75 5.54 8.09
CA GLU A 30 -14.14 5.61 8.56
C GLU A 30 -14.83 6.92 8.15
N TYR A 31 -14.09 8.01 8.02
CA TYR A 31 -14.58 9.29 7.51
C TYR A 31 -14.66 9.36 5.97
N GLY A 32 -14.35 8.25 5.28
CA GLY A 32 -14.56 8.12 3.84
C GLY A 32 -13.33 8.42 2.99
N ALA A 33 -12.14 8.49 3.56
CA ALA A 33 -10.92 8.48 2.75
C ALA A 33 -10.75 7.15 2.03
N SER A 34 -10.14 7.19 0.85
CA SER A 34 -9.96 6.03 -0.01
C SER A 34 -8.66 5.29 0.33
N ALA A 35 -8.78 3.99 0.63
CA ALA A 35 -7.63 3.09 0.71
C ALA A 35 -6.97 2.84 -0.66
N LYS A 36 -7.55 3.36 -1.75
CA LYS A 36 -7.02 3.28 -3.12
C LYS A 36 -6.28 4.54 -3.56
N SER A 37 -6.17 5.54 -2.69
CA SER A 37 -5.45 6.78 -2.97
C SER A 37 -4.01 6.50 -3.38
N ARG A 38 -3.54 7.24 -4.38
CA ARG A 38 -2.23 7.08 -5.00
C ARG A 38 -1.39 8.34 -4.81
N ASP A 39 -0.10 8.16 -4.60
CA ASP A 39 0.85 9.27 -4.60
C ASP A 39 1.31 9.65 -6.01
N SER A 40 2.21 10.63 -6.10
CA SER A 40 2.84 11.11 -7.34
C SER A 40 3.69 10.07 -8.08
N HIS A 41 3.94 8.90 -7.50
CA HIS A 41 4.61 7.77 -8.15
C HIS A 41 3.64 6.64 -8.50
N GLY A 42 2.33 6.90 -8.36
CA GLY A 42 1.28 5.92 -8.55
C GLY A 42 1.22 4.85 -7.46
N ARG A 43 1.99 4.96 -6.36
CA ARG A 43 1.98 3.97 -5.28
C ARG A 43 0.65 4.05 -4.55
N SER A 44 0.02 2.92 -4.27
CA SER A 44 -1.21 2.83 -3.45
C SER A 44 -0.89 2.62 -1.97
N CYS A 45 -1.88 2.69 -1.08
CA CYS A 45 -1.72 2.31 0.33
C CYS A 45 -1.08 0.92 0.51
N ALA A 46 -1.38 -0.03 -0.38
CA ALA A 46 -0.79 -1.36 -0.36
C ALA A 46 0.73 -1.35 -0.61
N HIS A 47 1.23 -0.47 -1.49
CA HIS A 47 2.68 -0.31 -1.72
C HIS A 47 3.37 0.26 -0.48
N ILE A 48 2.74 1.25 0.16
CA ILE A 48 3.30 1.87 1.37
C ILE A 48 3.41 0.84 2.50
N VAL A 49 2.34 0.10 2.83
CA VAL A 49 2.41 -0.91 3.90
C VAL A 49 3.35 -2.07 3.56
N ALA A 50 3.49 -2.42 2.28
CA ALA A 50 4.46 -3.41 1.82
C ALA A 50 5.91 -3.02 2.15
N GLN A 51 6.25 -1.74 1.99
CA GLN A 51 7.55 -1.20 2.34
C GLN A 51 7.78 -1.11 3.86
N LEU A 52 6.72 -0.92 4.64
CA LEU A 52 6.79 -0.76 6.10
C LEU A 52 6.83 -2.09 6.88
N ASN A 53 6.48 -3.22 6.23
CA ASN A 53 6.38 -4.54 6.87
C ASN A 53 5.36 -4.61 8.04
N ASP A 54 4.37 -3.71 8.05
CA ASP A 54 3.38 -3.58 9.12
C ASP A 54 2.09 -4.32 8.78
N ILE A 55 1.96 -5.53 9.33
CA ILE A 55 0.80 -6.41 9.09
C ILE A 55 -0.50 -5.80 9.62
N LYS A 56 -0.44 -5.02 10.70
CA LYS A 56 -1.63 -4.42 11.29
C LYS A 56 -2.20 -3.38 10.34
N LEU A 57 -1.35 -2.50 9.82
CA LEU A 57 -1.77 -1.52 8.82
C LEU A 57 -2.21 -2.19 7.52
N ALA A 58 -1.49 -3.22 7.07
CA ALA A 58 -1.87 -3.99 5.88
C ALA A 58 -3.28 -4.59 6.00
N ALA A 59 -3.59 -5.20 7.15
CA ALA A 59 -4.92 -5.76 7.42
C ALA A 59 -6.01 -4.68 7.46
N ILE A 60 -5.71 -3.50 8.04
CA ILE A 60 -6.65 -2.37 8.06
C ILE A 60 -6.93 -1.91 6.62
N VAL A 61 -5.92 -1.55 5.85
CA VAL A 61 -6.14 -1.02 4.50
C VAL A 61 -6.76 -2.07 3.56
N TRP A 62 -6.42 -3.36 3.72
CA TRP A 62 -7.07 -4.46 3.01
C TRP A 62 -8.57 -4.54 3.31
N LYS A 63 -8.95 -4.46 4.60
CA LYS A 63 -10.36 -4.42 5.02
C LYS A 63 -11.13 -3.26 4.39
N TYR A 64 -10.47 -2.12 4.19
CA TYR A 64 -11.05 -0.93 3.55
C TYR A 64 -10.84 -0.89 2.02
N GLY A 65 -10.46 -2.01 1.39
CA GLY A 65 -10.46 -2.16 -0.06
C GLY A 65 -9.19 -1.66 -0.79
N ALA A 66 -8.06 -1.57 -0.10
CA ALA A 66 -6.77 -1.36 -0.76
C ALA A 66 -6.45 -2.50 -1.74
N GLU A 67 -5.92 -2.15 -2.91
CA GLU A 67 -5.60 -3.10 -3.97
C GLU A 67 -4.15 -3.57 -3.86
N PHE A 68 -3.95 -4.82 -3.44
CA PHE A 68 -2.61 -5.43 -3.30
C PHE A 68 -2.01 -5.96 -4.62
N GLU A 69 -2.80 -5.93 -5.69
CA GLU A 69 -2.38 -6.17 -7.08
C GLU A 69 -2.20 -4.87 -7.88
N ALA A 70 -2.34 -3.72 -7.22
CA ALA A 70 -2.12 -2.43 -7.86
C ALA A 70 -0.68 -2.36 -8.41
N ARG A 71 -0.52 -1.69 -9.54
CA ARG A 71 0.80 -1.35 -10.09
C ARG A 71 1.10 0.13 -9.86
N ASP A 72 2.33 0.43 -9.44
CA ASP A 72 2.87 1.80 -9.49
C ASP A 72 3.26 2.21 -10.93
N GLU A 73 3.83 3.39 -11.11
CA GLU A 73 4.22 3.91 -12.43
C GLU A 73 5.30 3.07 -13.13
N ASP A 74 6.14 2.37 -12.36
CA ASP A 74 7.16 1.44 -12.86
C ASP A 74 6.59 0.03 -13.11
N GLY A 75 5.29 -0.17 -12.89
CA GLY A 75 4.60 -1.44 -13.07
C GLY A 75 4.79 -2.42 -11.91
N ARG A 76 5.35 -1.98 -10.78
CA ARG A 76 5.67 -2.83 -9.64
C ARG A 76 4.44 -3.07 -8.80
N THR A 77 4.31 -4.27 -8.26
CA THR A 77 3.26 -4.60 -7.29
C THR A 77 3.73 -4.39 -5.86
N PRO A 78 2.82 -4.23 -4.88
CA PRO A 78 3.16 -4.24 -3.46
C PRO A 78 4.04 -5.42 -3.05
N LEU A 79 3.82 -6.61 -3.59
CA LEU A 79 4.67 -7.76 -3.29
C LEU A 79 6.12 -7.55 -3.75
N MET A 80 6.35 -6.96 -4.93
CA MET A 80 7.70 -6.64 -5.39
C MET A 80 8.41 -5.65 -4.46
N ILE A 81 7.69 -4.61 -4.01
CA ILE A 81 8.20 -3.63 -3.04
C ILE A 81 8.59 -4.30 -1.72
N ALA A 82 7.76 -5.22 -1.22
CA ALA A 82 8.06 -6.00 -0.02
C ALA A 82 9.31 -6.87 -0.19
N VAL A 83 9.46 -7.52 -1.34
CA VAL A 83 10.63 -8.37 -1.66
C VAL A 83 11.92 -7.54 -1.73
N TRP A 84 11.93 -6.41 -2.44
CA TRP A 84 13.11 -5.53 -2.49
C TRP A 84 13.49 -4.97 -1.12
N SER A 85 12.49 -4.72 -0.28
CA SER A 85 12.71 -4.26 1.09
C SER A 85 13.08 -5.38 2.08
N SER A 86 13.18 -6.64 1.63
CA SER A 86 13.40 -7.82 2.48
C SER A 86 12.36 -7.97 3.61
N ASN A 87 11.12 -7.58 3.34
CA ASN A 87 10.03 -7.56 4.31
C ASN A 87 9.27 -8.89 4.35
N TYR A 88 9.89 -9.90 4.96
CA TYR A 88 9.38 -11.27 4.94
C TYR A 88 7.97 -11.44 5.51
N LYS A 89 7.64 -10.74 6.61
CA LYS A 89 6.33 -10.92 7.29
C LYS A 89 5.20 -10.51 6.36
N ILE A 90 5.33 -9.37 5.68
CA ILE A 90 4.29 -8.89 4.79
C ILE A 90 4.26 -9.66 3.47
N CYS A 91 5.40 -10.18 2.98
CA CYS A 91 5.39 -11.14 1.88
C CYS A 91 4.53 -12.37 2.22
N HIS A 92 4.75 -12.99 3.39
CA HIS A 92 3.93 -14.12 3.85
C HIS A 92 2.45 -13.75 3.96
N TYR A 93 2.14 -12.60 4.57
CA TYR A 93 0.77 -12.13 4.70
C TYR A 93 0.08 -11.95 3.32
N MET A 94 0.77 -11.35 2.36
CA MET A 94 0.24 -11.15 1.01
C MET A 94 0.02 -12.47 0.28
N LEU A 95 0.95 -13.42 0.39
CA LEU A 95 0.88 -14.69 -0.33
C LEU A 95 -0.14 -15.66 0.30
N GLU A 96 -0.15 -15.78 1.63
CA GLU A 96 -0.93 -16.80 2.33
C GLU A 96 -2.32 -16.30 2.75
N THR A 97 -2.47 -15.01 3.04
CA THR A 97 -3.74 -14.44 3.54
C THR A 97 -4.49 -13.66 2.47
N ILE A 98 -3.80 -12.80 1.71
CA ILE A 98 -4.43 -12.00 0.65
C ILE A 98 -4.58 -12.82 -0.65
N GLY A 99 -3.61 -13.67 -0.97
CA GLY A 99 -3.61 -14.50 -2.17
C GLY A 99 -3.13 -13.78 -3.43
N VAL A 100 -2.11 -12.93 -3.31
CA VAL A 100 -1.53 -12.20 -4.46
C VAL A 100 -0.70 -13.11 -5.38
N ALA A 101 -0.61 -12.75 -6.66
CA ALA A 101 0.18 -13.46 -7.66
C ALA A 101 1.69 -13.16 -7.52
N PRO A 102 2.56 -14.18 -7.33
CA PRO A 102 3.99 -13.97 -7.14
C PRO A 102 4.81 -13.78 -8.43
N ASN A 103 4.21 -14.06 -9.59
CA ASN A 103 4.91 -14.19 -10.87
C ASN A 103 4.59 -13.05 -11.86
N VAL A 104 4.12 -11.92 -11.35
CA VAL A 104 3.88 -10.73 -12.14
C VAL A 104 5.22 -10.11 -12.54
N ALA A 105 5.32 -9.59 -13.77
CA ALA A 105 6.48 -8.80 -14.22
C ALA A 105 6.20 -7.30 -14.10
N ASP A 106 7.21 -6.54 -13.65
CA ASP A 106 7.23 -5.08 -13.77
C ASP A 106 7.55 -4.66 -15.21
N TYR A 107 7.66 -3.35 -15.46
CA TYR A 107 7.96 -2.86 -16.80
C TYR A 107 9.46 -2.88 -17.14
N GLN A 108 10.33 -3.38 -16.26
CA GLN A 108 11.78 -3.45 -16.48
C GLN A 108 12.22 -4.76 -17.12
N VAL A 109 11.37 -5.79 -17.14
CA VAL A 109 11.65 -7.07 -17.83
C VAL A 109 11.48 -6.88 -19.35
N LYS A 110 12.60 -6.86 -20.08
CA LYS A 110 12.67 -6.98 -21.56
C LYS A 110 12.98 -8.41 -21.97
#